data_AF-A0AAD7BNT6-F1
#
_entry.id   AF-A0AAD7BNT6-F1
#
_cell.length_a   1.000
_cell.length_b   1.000
_cell.length_c   1.000
_cell.angle_alpha   90.00
_cell.angle_beta   90.00
_cell.angle_gamma   90.00
#
_symmetry.space_group_name_H-M   'P 1'
#
loop_
_entity.id
_entity.type
_entity.pdbx_description
1 polymer ?
#
loop_
_entity_poly.entity_id
_entity_poly.type
_entity_poly.pdbx_seq_one_letter_code
_entity_poly.pdbx_strand_id
1 'polypeptide(L)'
;MLPFGLKLAWFALSLSGLIGCWAVLLPLAWAMQSYWGPIAYAAGITALEGVFCLGAMVWKMNPATMPRAFCTAQVLVTGVATFFLIGVLAAITTATTVYVAKPKNWGAHDDHTVLPWRFYYVLPMVLFPVLASAVHITFVIFFDTFDPVDGLTCIAHPLWQVLIRFLGYAGTPFIITIPCLWLTLMSVVRVMRTHNTSDARVVR
;
A
#
# COMPACT_ATOMS: atom_id res chain seq x y z
N MET A 1 19.90 -21.12 6.93
CA MET A 1 19.69 -20.15 8.02
C MET A 1 20.45 -18.85 7.73
N LEU A 2 19.79 -17.70 7.69
CA LEU A 2 20.46 -16.40 7.51
C LEU A 2 21.38 -16.07 8.71
N PRO A 3 22.57 -15.48 8.48
CA PRO A 3 23.45 -15.01 9.56
C PRO A 3 22.76 -13.94 10.41
N PHE A 4 23.02 -13.96 11.72
CA PHE A 4 22.37 -13.06 12.69
C PHE A 4 22.54 -11.57 12.35
N GLY A 5 23.71 -11.17 11.85
CA GLY A 5 23.97 -9.79 11.43
C GLY A 5 23.01 -9.31 10.34
N LEU A 6 22.65 -10.17 9.37
CA LEU A 6 21.73 -9.81 8.30
C LEU A 6 20.30 -9.62 8.82
N LYS A 7 19.89 -10.37 9.84
CA LYS A 7 18.60 -10.21 10.53
C LYS A 7 18.52 -8.87 11.27
N LEU A 8 19.59 -8.51 11.99
CA LEU A 8 19.67 -7.25 12.72
C LEU A 8 19.70 -6.05 11.76
N ALA A 9 20.47 -6.15 10.67
CA ALA A 9 20.52 -5.13 9.63
C ALA A 9 19.14 -4.94 8.98
N TRP A 10 18.44 -6.04 8.67
CA TRP A 10 17.07 -5.99 8.13
C TRP A 10 16.11 -5.27 9.08
N PHE A 11 16.14 -5.63 10.36
CA PHE A 11 15.32 -4.98 11.39
C PHE A 11 15.60 -3.48 11.50
N ALA A 12 16.89 -3.10 11.55
CA ALA A 12 17.28 -1.69 11.63
C ALA A 12 16.84 -0.90 10.39
N LEU A 13 16.94 -1.51 9.20
CA LEU A 13 16.51 -0.91 7.94
C LEU A 13 14.98 -0.73 7.87
N SER A 14 14.21 -1.74 8.29
CA SER A 14 12.75 -1.67 8.39
C SER A 14 12.31 -0.57 9.37
N LEU A 15 12.93 -0.50 10.55
CA LEU A 15 12.57 0.49 11.55
C LEU A 15 12.93 1.92 11.11
N SER A 16 14.11 2.12 10.52
CA SER A 16 14.51 3.43 10.02
C SER A 16 13.65 3.87 8.83
N GLY A 17 13.28 2.92 7.94
CA GLY A 17 12.33 3.15 6.86
C GLY A 17 10.95 3.56 7.36
N LEU A 18 10.45 2.91 8.41
CA LEU A 18 9.17 3.25 9.05
C LEU A 18 9.20 4.67 9.64
N ILE A 19 10.24 4.99 10.42
CA ILE A 19 10.41 6.34 11.00
C ILE A 19 10.52 7.38 9.88
N GLY A 20 11.30 7.10 8.83
CA GLY A 20 11.42 7.96 7.66
C GLY A 20 10.08 8.18 6.95
N CYS A 21 9.26 7.14 6.79
CA CYS A 21 7.92 7.27 6.21
C CYS A 21 7.04 8.22 7.03
N TRP A 22 6.98 8.06 8.35
CA TRP A 22 6.23 8.96 9.22
C TRP A 22 6.76 10.40 9.15
N ALA A 23 8.08 10.57 9.18
CA ALA A 23 8.73 11.87 9.12
C ALA A 23 8.44 12.64 7.81
N VAL A 24 8.26 11.94 6.68
CA VAL A 24 7.95 12.57 5.39
C VAL A 24 6.44 12.77 5.18
N LEU A 25 5.62 11.79 5.57
CA LEU A 25 4.17 11.83 5.33
C LEU A 25 3.44 12.85 6.20
N LEU A 26 3.94 13.13 7.41
CA LEU A 26 3.33 14.14 8.29
C LEU A 26 3.46 15.56 7.70
N PRO A 27 4.65 16.07 7.34
CA PRO A 27 4.78 17.35 6.65
C PRO A 27 3.98 17.40 5.35
N LEU A 28 3.93 16.29 4.60
CA LEU A 28 3.14 16.21 3.37
C LEU A 28 1.64 16.37 3.64
N ALA A 29 1.11 15.75 4.69
CA ALA A 29 -0.28 15.90 5.12
C ALA A 29 -0.62 17.36 5.46
N TRP A 30 0.28 18.03 6.16
CA TRP A 30 0.17 19.45 6.48
C TRP A 30 0.19 20.33 5.23
N ALA A 31 1.13 20.08 4.31
CA ALA A 31 1.25 20.85 3.06
C ALA A 31 0.01 20.71 2.15
N MET A 32 -0.59 19.52 2.08
CA MET A 32 -1.79 19.26 1.27
C MET A 32 -3.09 19.68 1.95
N GLN A 33 -3.04 20.09 3.23
CA GLN A 33 -4.22 20.34 4.07
C GLN A 33 -5.21 19.15 4.09
N SER A 34 -4.67 17.93 3.97
CA SER A 34 -5.48 16.71 3.85
C SER A 34 -4.75 15.56 4.54
N TYR A 35 -5.30 15.14 5.69
CA TYR A 35 -4.64 14.18 6.58
C TYR A 35 -5.01 12.72 6.29
N TRP A 36 -6.16 12.46 5.68
CA TRP A 36 -6.71 11.11 5.56
C TRP A 36 -5.81 10.17 4.75
N GLY A 37 -5.28 10.63 3.61
CA GLY A 37 -4.46 9.80 2.71
C GLY A 37 -3.11 9.43 3.32
N PRO A 38 -2.26 10.41 3.69
CA PRO A 38 -0.95 10.14 4.28
C PRO A 38 -1.03 9.36 5.60
N ILE A 39 -1.99 9.67 6.47
CA ILE A 39 -2.16 8.93 7.75
C ILE A 39 -2.60 7.49 7.48
N ALA A 40 -3.57 7.26 6.59
CA ALA A 40 -3.99 5.92 6.24
C ALA A 40 -2.84 5.11 5.62
N TYR A 41 -2.06 5.72 4.74
CA TYR A 41 -0.89 5.08 4.15
C TYR A 41 0.18 4.74 5.21
N ALA A 42 0.49 5.68 6.11
CA ALA A 42 1.42 5.45 7.21
C ALA A 42 0.94 4.34 8.16
N ALA A 43 -0.35 4.30 8.47
CA ALA A 43 -0.96 3.24 9.27
C ALA A 43 -0.82 1.86 8.61
N GLY A 44 -1.05 1.77 7.29
CA GLY A 44 -0.88 0.54 6.52
C GLY A 44 0.57 0.03 6.52
N ILE A 45 1.54 0.93 6.31
CA ILE A 45 2.97 0.58 6.38
C ILE A 45 3.34 0.12 7.79
N THR A 46 2.85 0.82 8.82
CA THR A 46 3.12 0.45 10.22
C THR A 46 2.58 -0.94 10.55
N ALA A 47 1.40 -1.30 10.05
CA ALA A 47 0.87 -2.65 10.22
C ALA A 47 1.74 -3.69 9.51
N LEU A 48 2.18 -3.41 8.29
CA LEU A 48 3.02 -4.32 7.50
C LEU A 48 4.40 -4.53 8.14
N GLU A 49 5.12 -3.47 8.46
CA GLU A 49 6.43 -3.51 9.12
C GLU A 49 6.34 -4.02 10.56
N GLY A 50 5.28 -3.67 11.28
CA GLY A 50 5.06 -4.10 12.66
C GLY A 50 5.04 -5.62 12.81
N VAL A 51 4.39 -6.32 11.88
CA VAL A 51 4.36 -7.80 11.87
C VAL A 51 5.75 -8.39 11.67
N PHE A 52 6.55 -7.82 10.76
CA PHE A 52 7.92 -8.27 10.53
C PHE A 52 8.84 -7.99 11.74
N CYS A 53 8.71 -6.81 12.33
CA CYS A 53 9.44 -6.41 13.53
C CYS A 53 9.10 -7.29 14.74
N LEU A 54 7.81 -7.62 14.95
CA LEU A 54 7.36 -8.53 16.00
C LEU A 54 7.91 -9.94 15.81
N GLY A 55 7.90 -10.45 14.58
CA GLY A 55 8.49 -11.76 14.25
C GLY A 55 10.00 -11.81 14.49
N ALA A 56 10.69 -10.69 14.25
CA ALA A 56 12.12 -10.57 14.53
C ALA A 56 12.44 -10.52 16.02
N MET A 57 11.71 -9.71 16.81
CA MET A 57 11.99 -9.55 18.24
C MET A 57 11.63 -10.79 19.07
N VAL A 58 10.47 -11.40 18.81
CA VAL A 58 9.97 -12.51 19.65
C VAL A 58 10.67 -13.84 19.30
N TRP A 59 10.89 -14.10 18.01
CA TRP A 59 11.32 -15.42 17.53
C TRP A 59 12.69 -15.44 16.84
N LYS A 60 13.46 -14.34 16.92
CA LYS A 60 14.79 -14.20 16.29
C LYS A 60 14.80 -14.58 14.79
N MET A 61 13.67 -14.44 14.09
CA MET A 61 13.47 -14.91 12.71
C MET A 61 13.92 -16.38 12.51
N ASN A 62 13.60 -17.27 13.46
CA ASN A 62 13.78 -18.70 13.29
C ASN A 62 12.41 -19.35 13.00
N PRO A 63 12.13 -19.76 11.75
CA PRO A 63 10.85 -20.36 11.39
C PRO A 63 10.60 -21.68 12.13
N ALA A 64 11.66 -22.40 12.52
CA ALA A 64 11.55 -23.68 13.23
C ALA A 64 11.01 -23.53 14.67
N THR A 65 11.11 -22.33 15.25
CA THR A 65 10.61 -22.05 16.60
C THR A 65 9.27 -21.30 16.58
N MET A 66 8.81 -20.82 15.42
CA MET A 66 7.59 -20.04 15.33
C MET A 66 6.35 -20.95 15.46
N PRO A 67 5.38 -20.61 16.32
CA PRO A 67 4.12 -21.34 16.39
C PRO A 67 3.34 -21.14 15.10
N ARG A 68 2.64 -22.19 14.65
CA ARG A 68 1.82 -22.16 13.43
C ARG A 68 0.84 -20.98 13.39
N ALA A 69 0.21 -20.67 14.52
CA ALA A 69 -0.70 -19.53 14.64
C ALA A 69 -0.03 -18.18 14.32
N PHE A 70 1.25 -18.00 14.65
CA PHE A 70 2.00 -16.79 14.33
C PHE A 70 2.32 -16.72 12.83
N CYS A 71 2.70 -17.84 12.21
CA CYS A 71 2.88 -17.93 10.76
C CYS A 71 1.61 -17.52 10.00
N THR A 72 0.47 -18.07 10.39
CA THR A 72 -0.83 -17.76 9.76
C THR A 72 -1.19 -16.29 9.97
N ALA A 73 -1.04 -15.77 11.20
CA ALA A 73 -1.29 -14.36 11.50
C ALA A 73 -0.38 -13.44 10.67
N GLN A 74 0.91 -13.78 10.52
CA GLN A 74 1.84 -13.00 9.72
C GLN A 74 1.39 -12.91 8.25
N VAL A 75 1.05 -14.03 7.63
CA VAL A 75 0.56 -14.06 6.24
C VAL A 75 -0.72 -13.26 6.09
N LEU A 76 -1.68 -13.45 7.00
CA LEU A 76 -2.97 -12.75 6.98
C LEU A 76 -2.79 -11.24 7.12
N VAL A 77 -2.04 -10.79 8.13
CA VAL A 77 -1.87 -9.35 8.37
C VAL A 77 -1.09 -8.70 7.24
N THR A 78 -0.05 -9.34 6.71
CA THR A 78 0.68 -8.82 5.54
C THR A 78 -0.25 -8.72 4.32
N GLY A 79 -1.09 -9.73 4.06
CA GLY A 79 -2.06 -9.69 2.95
C GLY A 79 -3.07 -8.55 3.11
N VAL A 80 -3.70 -8.45 4.28
CA VAL A 80 -4.69 -7.40 4.59
C VAL A 80 -4.08 -6.01 4.51
N ALA A 81 -2.90 -5.81 5.13
CA ALA A 81 -2.19 -4.53 5.06
C ALA A 81 -1.84 -4.15 3.62
N THR A 82 -1.43 -5.12 2.80
CA THR A 82 -1.14 -4.89 1.39
C THR A 82 -2.39 -4.43 0.63
N PHE A 83 -3.53 -5.11 0.78
CA PHE A 83 -4.78 -4.69 0.13
C PHE A 83 -5.23 -3.30 0.57
N PHE A 84 -5.09 -3.00 1.87
CA PHE A 84 -5.41 -1.68 2.40
C PHE A 84 -4.51 -0.60 1.80
N LEU A 85 -3.20 -0.81 1.75
CA LEU A 85 -2.25 0.12 1.14
C LEU A 85 -2.56 0.38 -0.34
N ILE A 86 -2.86 -0.66 -1.11
CA ILE A 86 -3.24 -0.54 -2.53
C ILE A 86 -4.54 0.25 -2.67
N GLY A 87 -5.52 -0.01 -1.81
CA GLY A 87 -6.78 0.73 -1.77
C GLY A 87 -6.58 2.23 -1.49
N VAL A 88 -5.74 2.55 -0.52
CA VAL A 88 -5.34 3.93 -0.20
C VAL A 88 -4.61 4.57 -1.38
N LEU A 89 -3.65 3.88 -2.00
CA LEU A 89 -2.93 4.39 -3.18
C LEU A 89 -3.89 4.66 -4.34
N ALA A 90 -4.81 3.74 -4.64
CA ALA A 90 -5.82 3.93 -5.67
C ALA A 90 -6.73 5.14 -5.37
N ALA A 91 -7.13 5.33 -4.11
CA ALA A 91 -7.90 6.50 -3.68
C ALA A 91 -7.11 7.81 -3.87
N ILE A 92 -5.82 7.82 -3.52
CA ILE A 92 -4.95 9.00 -3.71
C ILE A 92 -4.74 9.26 -5.20
N THR A 93 -4.45 8.25 -6.02
CA THR A 93 -4.28 8.40 -7.48
C THR A 93 -5.56 8.91 -8.15
N THR A 94 -6.72 8.40 -7.76
CA THR A 94 -8.00 8.91 -8.28
C THR A 94 -8.25 10.35 -7.85
N ALA A 95 -7.95 10.70 -6.60
CA ALA A 95 -8.08 12.07 -6.12
C ALA A 95 -7.15 13.06 -6.84
N THR A 96 -5.87 12.71 -7.03
CA THR A 96 -4.91 13.56 -7.74
C THR A 96 -5.27 13.73 -9.21
N THR A 97 -5.74 12.67 -9.87
CA THR A 97 -6.15 12.73 -11.27
C THR A 97 -7.41 13.56 -11.47
N VAL A 98 -8.38 13.48 -10.57
CA VAL A 98 -9.55 14.38 -10.56
C VAL A 98 -9.13 15.83 -10.34
N TYR A 99 -8.19 16.08 -9.43
CA TYR A 99 -7.66 17.42 -9.18
C TYR A 99 -6.98 18.00 -10.43
N VAL A 100 -6.08 17.24 -11.07
CA VAL A 100 -5.42 17.65 -12.33
C VAL A 100 -6.42 17.81 -13.49
N ALA A 101 -7.52 17.05 -13.46
CA ALA A 101 -8.56 17.14 -14.48
C ALA A 101 -9.50 18.35 -14.30
N LYS A 102 -9.47 19.06 -13.16
CA LYS A 102 -10.30 20.26 -12.98
C LYS A 102 -9.82 21.41 -13.91
N PRO A 103 -10.72 22.07 -14.68
CA PRO A 103 -10.40 23.25 -15.46
C PRO A 103 -9.98 24.44 -14.58
N LYS A 104 -9.00 25.21 -15.06
CA LYS A 104 -8.39 26.38 -14.39
C LYS A 104 -9.37 27.53 -14.09
N ASN A 105 -10.55 27.50 -14.70
CA ASN A 105 -11.57 28.56 -14.62
C ASN A 105 -12.49 28.44 -13.40
N TRP A 106 -12.30 27.45 -12.53
CA TRP A 106 -13.13 27.26 -11.31
C TRP A 106 -12.75 28.15 -10.12
N GLY A 107 -11.81 29.09 -10.31
CA GLY A 107 -11.15 29.85 -9.25
C GLY A 107 -11.94 31.00 -8.61
N ALA A 108 -13.19 30.80 -8.17
CA ALA A 108 -13.88 31.83 -7.38
C ALA A 108 -14.64 31.33 -6.15
N HIS A 109 -15.02 30.05 -6.05
CA HIS A 109 -15.92 29.58 -4.98
C HIS A 109 -15.59 28.21 -4.36
N ASP A 110 -14.57 27.49 -4.82
CA ASP A 110 -14.26 26.15 -4.31
C ASP A 110 -13.08 26.19 -3.31
N ASP A 111 -13.33 25.70 -2.10
CA ASP A 111 -12.40 25.64 -0.96
C ASP A 111 -10.99 25.17 -1.34
N HIS A 112 -9.97 25.83 -0.79
CA HIS A 112 -8.54 25.66 -1.05
C HIS A 112 -7.92 24.29 -0.72
N THR A 113 -8.73 23.26 -0.43
CA THR A 113 -8.22 21.91 -0.14
C THR A 113 -7.81 21.18 -1.43
N VAL A 114 -6.56 20.77 -1.50
CA VAL A 114 -5.98 20.09 -2.68
C VAL A 114 -6.59 18.69 -2.88
N LEU A 115 -7.01 18.04 -1.79
CA LEU A 115 -7.68 16.72 -1.80
C LEU A 115 -8.87 16.69 -0.84
N PRO A 116 -10.04 17.24 -1.23
CA PRO A 116 -11.24 17.13 -0.40
C PRO A 116 -11.69 15.67 -0.33
N TRP A 117 -12.09 15.21 0.85
CA TRP A 117 -12.67 13.88 1.03
C TRP A 117 -13.99 13.77 0.25
N ARG A 118 -14.18 12.66 -0.46
CA ARG A 118 -15.40 12.37 -1.24
C ARG A 118 -15.82 10.93 -1.01
N PHE A 119 -17.12 10.71 -0.93
CA PHE A 119 -17.68 9.40 -0.55
C PHE A 119 -17.26 8.27 -1.50
N TYR A 120 -17.05 8.54 -2.79
CA TYR A 120 -16.61 7.50 -3.73
C TYR A 120 -15.19 6.97 -3.46
N TYR A 121 -14.35 7.67 -2.67
CA TYR A 121 -13.06 7.12 -2.24
C TYR A 121 -13.20 5.96 -1.25
N VAL A 122 -14.36 5.82 -0.61
CA VAL A 122 -14.67 4.67 0.27
C VAL A 122 -14.62 3.36 -0.50
N LEU A 123 -14.94 3.38 -1.80
CA LEU A 123 -14.95 2.19 -2.64
C LEU A 123 -13.55 1.55 -2.77
N PRO A 124 -12.51 2.25 -3.25
CA PRO A 124 -11.15 1.69 -3.26
C PRO A 124 -10.54 1.56 -1.86
N MET A 125 -10.88 2.44 -0.91
CA MET A 125 -10.22 2.47 0.41
C MET A 125 -10.77 1.46 1.42
N VAL A 126 -12.05 1.08 1.34
CA VAL A 126 -12.71 0.21 2.32
C VAL A 126 -13.32 -1.00 1.66
N LEU A 127 -14.14 -0.81 0.62
CA LEU A 127 -14.85 -1.93 0.00
C LEU A 127 -13.88 -2.94 -0.64
N PHE A 128 -12.92 -2.44 -1.43
CA PHE A 128 -11.91 -3.29 -2.05
C PHE A 128 -11.10 -4.11 -1.03
N PRO A 129 -10.44 -3.51 -0.01
CA PRO A 129 -9.65 -4.30 0.93
C PRO A 129 -10.49 -5.25 1.78
N VAL A 130 -11.74 -4.91 2.11
CA VAL A 130 -12.65 -5.82 2.83
C VAL A 130 -12.99 -7.04 1.98
N LEU A 131 -13.34 -6.86 0.71
CA LEU A 131 -13.63 -7.98 -0.19
C LEU A 131 -12.39 -8.83 -0.46
N ALA A 132 -11.25 -8.19 -0.77
CA ALA A 132 -10.00 -8.89 -1.02
C ALA A 132 -9.49 -9.65 0.21
N SER A 133 -9.61 -9.05 1.41
CA SER A 133 -9.25 -9.72 2.65
C SER A 133 -10.18 -10.88 2.97
N ALA A 134 -11.50 -10.74 2.79
CA ALA A 134 -12.45 -11.84 3.02
C ALA A 134 -12.13 -13.05 2.14
N VAL A 135 -11.85 -12.81 0.85
CA VAL A 135 -11.40 -13.85 -0.07
C VAL A 135 -10.07 -14.44 0.42
N HIS A 136 -9.06 -13.61 0.69
CA HIS A 136 -7.75 -14.08 1.13
C HIS A 136 -7.80 -14.91 2.43
N ILE A 137 -8.54 -14.45 3.43
CA ILE A 137 -8.76 -15.16 4.71
C ILE A 137 -9.42 -16.52 4.46
N THR A 138 -10.46 -16.55 3.62
CA THR A 138 -11.17 -17.81 3.29
C THR A 138 -10.22 -18.82 2.67
N PHE A 139 -9.37 -18.39 1.73
CA PHE A 139 -8.36 -19.26 1.12
C PHE A 139 -7.32 -19.73 2.15
N VAL A 140 -6.83 -18.83 3.00
CA VAL A 140 -5.82 -19.18 4.02
C VAL A 140 -6.36 -20.20 5.02
N ILE A 141 -7.62 -20.08 5.46
CA ILE A 141 -8.24 -21.04 6.38
C ILE A 141 -8.54 -22.37 5.68
N PHE A 142 -8.97 -22.35 4.43
CA PHE A 142 -9.35 -23.57 3.71
C PHE A 142 -8.14 -24.44 3.33
N PHE A 143 -7.03 -23.82 2.98
CA PHE A 143 -5.84 -24.51 2.48
C PHE A 143 -4.78 -24.77 3.56
N ASP A 144 -5.15 -24.80 4.85
CA ASP A 144 -4.34 -24.84 6.10
C ASP A 144 -3.13 -25.82 6.13
N THR A 145 -2.19 -25.60 5.22
CA THR A 145 -1.00 -26.42 4.98
C THR A 145 0.20 -25.48 4.98
N PHE A 146 0.43 -24.84 6.13
CA PHE A 146 1.60 -24.01 6.37
C PHE A 146 2.68 -24.85 7.05
N ASP A 147 3.68 -25.27 6.26
CA ASP A 147 4.86 -25.89 6.81
C ASP A 147 5.95 -24.83 7.06
N PRO A 148 6.62 -24.87 8.22
CA PRO A 148 7.77 -24.01 8.49
C PRO A 148 8.96 -24.49 7.66
N VAL A 149 9.07 -24.03 6.42
CA VAL A 149 10.23 -24.28 5.56
C VAL A 149 11.27 -23.17 5.80
N ASP A 150 12.56 -23.52 5.68
CA ASP A 150 13.72 -22.65 5.92
C ASP A 150 13.63 -21.30 5.17
N GLY A 151 13.12 -20.27 5.85
CA GLY A 151 12.93 -18.93 5.30
C GLY A 151 12.50 -17.88 6.33
N LEU A 152 12.46 -16.61 5.91
CA LEU A 152 11.94 -15.48 6.69
C LEU A 152 10.40 -15.41 6.70
N THR A 153 9.76 -16.25 5.89
CA THR A 153 8.31 -16.33 5.73
C THR A 153 7.90 -17.80 5.73
N CYS A 154 6.70 -18.08 6.26
CA CYS A 154 6.17 -19.43 6.29
C CYS A 154 5.64 -19.79 4.89
N ILE A 155 5.99 -20.98 4.41
CA ILE A 155 5.77 -21.39 3.01
C ILE A 155 4.70 -22.49 2.99
N ALA A 156 3.61 -22.25 2.26
CA ALA A 156 2.64 -23.31 1.94
C ALA A 156 3.19 -24.25 0.86
N HIS A 157 2.61 -25.43 0.70
CA HIS A 157 2.99 -26.40 -0.36
C HIS A 157 3.02 -25.77 -1.77
N PRO A 158 3.91 -26.25 -2.67
CA PRO A 158 4.34 -25.52 -3.87
C PRO A 158 3.23 -25.20 -4.88
N LEU A 159 2.20 -26.06 -5.01
CA LEU A 159 1.10 -25.83 -5.97
C LEU A 159 0.11 -24.76 -5.49
N TRP A 160 -0.14 -24.67 -4.19
CA TRP A 160 -1.11 -23.73 -3.60
C TRP A 160 -0.47 -22.40 -3.21
N GLN A 161 0.85 -22.39 -2.99
CA GLN A 161 1.61 -21.19 -2.67
C GLN A 161 1.55 -20.15 -3.79
N VAL A 162 1.60 -20.56 -5.06
CA VAL A 162 1.51 -19.64 -6.20
C VAL A 162 0.17 -18.93 -6.21
N LEU A 163 -0.92 -19.65 -5.94
CA LEU A 163 -2.27 -19.09 -5.90
C LEU A 163 -2.45 -18.12 -4.73
N ILE A 164 -1.98 -18.48 -3.53
CA ILE A 164 -2.07 -17.62 -2.34
C ILE A 164 -1.25 -16.34 -2.52
N ARG A 165 -0.06 -16.43 -3.16
CA ARG A 165 0.77 -15.26 -3.45
C ARG A 165 0.18 -14.39 -4.57
N PHE A 166 -0.37 -15.01 -5.61
CA PHE A 166 -1.03 -14.31 -6.70
C PHE A 166 -2.30 -13.60 -6.22
N LEU A 167 -3.14 -14.26 -5.43
CA LEU A 167 -4.35 -13.66 -4.86
C LEU A 167 -4.04 -12.70 -3.69
N GLY A 168 -2.87 -12.84 -3.08
CA GLY A 168 -2.35 -11.97 -2.03
C GLY A 168 -1.60 -10.75 -2.57
N TYR A 169 -0.33 -10.64 -2.19
CA TYR A 169 0.46 -9.43 -2.39
C TYR A 169 0.93 -9.18 -3.82
N ALA A 170 0.80 -10.13 -4.76
CA ALA A 170 1.39 -9.99 -6.10
C ALA A 170 0.36 -9.67 -7.20
N GLY A 171 -0.72 -10.44 -7.32
CA GLY A 171 -1.65 -10.31 -8.44
C GLY A 171 -2.72 -9.23 -8.24
N THR A 172 -3.32 -9.16 -7.06
CA THR A 172 -4.37 -8.17 -6.75
C THR A 172 -3.87 -6.73 -6.84
N PRO A 173 -2.70 -6.36 -6.28
CA PRO A 173 -2.05 -5.09 -6.59
C PRO A 173 -1.84 -4.87 -8.07
N PHE A 174 -1.36 -5.88 -8.79
CA PHE A 174 -1.06 -5.74 -10.21
C PHE A 174 -2.31 -5.32 -11.01
N ILE A 175 -3.46 -5.95 -10.74
CA ILE A 175 -4.75 -5.62 -11.37
C ILE A 175 -5.12 -4.16 -11.12
N ILE A 176 -4.92 -3.64 -9.91
CA ILE A 176 -5.22 -2.24 -9.56
C ILE A 176 -4.16 -1.26 -10.10
N THR A 177 -2.91 -1.67 -10.22
CA THR A 177 -1.87 -0.79 -10.75
C THR A 177 -2.10 -0.44 -12.22
N ILE A 178 -2.75 -1.30 -13.01
CA ILE A 178 -3.07 -1.03 -14.42
C ILE A 178 -3.93 0.24 -14.59
N PRO A 179 -5.13 0.37 -13.99
CA PRO A 179 -5.92 1.59 -14.08
C PRO A 179 -5.23 2.79 -13.41
N CYS A 180 -4.49 2.60 -12.31
CA CYS A 180 -3.74 3.68 -11.69
C CYS A 180 -2.63 4.23 -12.61
N LEU A 181 -1.94 3.37 -13.34
CA LEU A 181 -0.91 3.75 -14.32
C LEU A 181 -1.54 4.51 -15.48
N TRP A 182 -2.67 4.04 -15.99
CA TRP A 182 -3.43 4.73 -17.03
C TRP A 182 -3.85 6.15 -16.61
N LEU A 183 -4.43 6.28 -15.41
CA LEU A 183 -4.84 7.57 -14.86
C LEU A 183 -3.63 8.51 -14.67
N THR A 184 -2.52 7.98 -14.16
CA THR A 184 -1.29 8.74 -13.98
C THR A 184 -0.77 9.25 -15.32
N LEU A 185 -0.72 8.41 -16.36
CA LEU A 185 -0.31 8.80 -17.70
C LEU A 185 -1.21 9.91 -18.27
N MET A 186 -2.52 9.78 -18.12
CA MET A 186 -3.49 10.81 -18.53
C MET A 186 -3.24 12.15 -17.82
N SER A 187 -2.94 12.12 -16.52
CA SER A 187 -2.62 13.32 -15.74
C SER A 187 -1.36 14.02 -16.26
N VAL A 188 -0.30 13.25 -16.57
CA VAL A 188 0.97 13.77 -17.11
C VAL A 188 0.75 14.41 -18.49
N VAL A 189 0.07 13.71 -19.40
CA VAL A 189 -0.23 14.22 -20.74
C VAL A 189 -1.00 15.53 -20.67
N ARG A 190 -1.96 15.65 -19.74
CA ARG A 190 -2.74 16.88 -19.56
C ARG A 190 -1.92 18.04 -19.01
N VAL A 191 -1.04 17.78 -18.04
CA VAL A 191 -0.12 18.78 -17.50
C VAL A 191 0.81 19.28 -18.60
N MET A 192 1.40 18.38 -19.39
CA MET A 192 2.28 18.74 -20.52
C MET A 192 1.56 19.60 -21.57
N ARG A 193 0.33 19.23 -21.94
CA ARG A 193 -0.48 20.03 -22.88
C ARG A 193 -0.74 21.45 -22.36
N THR A 194 -1.02 21.57 -21.06
CA THR A 194 -1.29 22.87 -20.41
C THR A 194 -0.04 23.75 -20.36
N HIS A 195 1.13 23.15 -20.10
CA HIS A 195 2.41 23.88 -20.15
C HIS A 195 2.66 24.45 -21.56
N ASN A 196 2.54 23.63 -22.59
CA ASN A 196 2.77 24.04 -23.99
C ASN A 196 1.78 25.13 -24.46
N THR A 197 0.53 25.11 -23.99
CA THR A 197 -0.44 26.19 -24.30
C THR A 197 -0.24 27.47 -23.51
N SER A 198 0.48 27.40 -22.39
CA SER A 198 0.83 28.56 -21.58
C SER A 198 2.00 29.31 -22.22
N ASP A 199 3.03 28.59 -22.68
CA ASP A 199 4.15 29.17 -23.44
C ASP A 199 3.66 29.87 -24.73
N ALA A 200 2.71 29.27 -25.46
CA ALA A 200 2.14 29.88 -26.66
C ALA A 200 1.32 31.17 -26.40
N ARG A 201 0.92 31.43 -25.15
CA ARG A 201 0.16 32.62 -24.75
C ARG A 201 1.04 33.77 -24.24
N VAL A 202 2.28 33.51 -23.84
CA VAL A 202 3.24 34.55 -23.40
C VAL A 202 3.94 35.21 -24.60
N VAL A 203 3.92 34.57 -25.76
CA VAL A 203 4.55 35.05 -27.00
C VAL A 203 3.61 35.90 -27.88
N ARG A 204 2.34 36.08 -27.47
CA ARG A 204 1.33 36.83 -28.23
C ARG A 204 0.85 38.05 -27.47
#